data_AF-A0A8C1W5H6-F1
#
_entry.id   AF-A0A8C1W5H6-F1
#
_cell.length_a   1.000
_cell.length_b   1.000
_cell.length_c   1.000
_cell.angle_alpha   90.00
_cell.angle_beta   90.00
_cell.angle_gamma   90.00
#
_symmetry.space_group_name_H-M   'P 1'
#
loop_
_entity.id
_entity.type
_entity.pdbx_description
1 polymer ?
#
loop_
_entity_poly.entity_id
_entity_poly.type
_entity_poly.pdbx_seq_one_letter_code
_entity_poly.pdbx_strand_id
1 'polypeptide(L)'
;MESDYQFSEKLVLRSVMDQVQRAGACAPSLPEPQPLSAEREQLLDQVANVIRVIGDSLDREPRFNDMVDGFARVADRQSFQMLVDKVFVDDTTWGKIVTLICVIGKSIAKILADFVSGVVSWTLDYFRDNLQNWICSRGGWINSISSLARYSFEQDFGSSSSLNSLSCGVFFISGVLLGGLIVWRLNRCS
;
A
#
# COMPACT_ATOMS: atom_id res chain seq x y z
N MET A 1 -21.42 16.90 -3.03
CA MET A 1 -20.01 17.03 -2.61
C MET A 1 -19.41 15.65 -2.74
N GLU A 2 -18.49 15.48 -3.68
CA GLU A 2 -17.76 14.23 -3.85
C GLU A 2 -16.82 14.04 -2.64
N SER A 3 -16.86 12.88 -2.00
CA SER A 3 -16.08 12.64 -0.78
C SER A 3 -14.64 12.24 -1.10
N ASP A 4 -13.68 12.61 -0.25
CA ASP A 4 -12.30 12.10 -0.38
C ASP A 4 -12.22 10.58 -0.18
N TYR A 5 -13.24 9.98 0.45
CA TYR A 5 -13.38 8.54 0.57
C TYR A 5 -13.63 7.89 -0.77
N GLN A 6 -14.61 8.39 -1.56
CA GLN A 6 -14.89 7.87 -2.91
C GLN A 6 -13.66 8.00 -3.82
N PHE A 7 -12.88 9.07 -3.67
CA PHE A 7 -11.59 9.17 -4.36
C PHE A 7 -10.62 8.07 -3.94
N SER A 8 -10.47 7.82 -2.64
CA SER A 8 -9.60 6.77 -2.10
C SER A 8 -10.03 5.38 -2.57
N GLU A 9 -11.34 5.10 -2.54
CA GLU A 9 -11.94 3.87 -3.03
C GLU A 9 -11.60 3.62 -4.50
N LYS A 10 -11.86 4.62 -5.36
CA LYS A 10 -11.50 4.55 -6.78
C LYS A 10 -10.01 4.31 -7.00
N LEU A 11 -9.17 4.99 -6.24
CA LEU A 11 -7.72 4.89 -6.38
C LEU A 11 -7.22 3.50 -6.02
N VAL A 12 -7.71 2.92 -4.92
CA VAL A 12 -7.41 1.53 -4.52
C VAL A 12 -7.87 0.56 -5.59
N LEU A 13 -9.15 0.63 -6.00
CA LEU A 13 -9.71 -0.28 -7.01
C LEU A 13 -8.95 -0.21 -8.34
N ARG A 14 -8.61 1.00 -8.79
CA ARG A 14 -7.83 1.20 -10.01
C ARG A 14 -6.42 0.62 -9.88
N SER A 15 -5.75 0.85 -8.76
CA SER A 15 -4.41 0.29 -8.53
C SER A 15 -4.43 -1.22 -8.50
N VAL A 16 -5.47 -1.84 -7.92
CA VAL A 16 -5.63 -3.29 -7.92
C VAL A 16 -5.85 -3.82 -9.33
N MET A 17 -6.74 -3.19 -10.10
CA MET A 17 -7.02 -3.60 -11.48
C MET A 17 -5.81 -3.46 -12.40
N ASP A 18 -5.02 -2.40 -12.25
CA ASP A 18 -3.75 -2.21 -12.99
C ASP A 18 -2.81 -3.40 -12.75
N GLN A 19 -2.65 -3.83 -11.48
CA GLN A 19 -1.74 -4.92 -11.14
C GLN A 19 -2.25 -6.28 -11.65
N VAL A 20 -3.56 -6.55 -11.55
CA VAL A 20 -4.17 -7.77 -12.11
C VAL A 20 -3.97 -7.83 -13.63
N GLN A 21 -4.24 -6.73 -14.33
CA GLN A 21 -4.08 -6.65 -15.79
C GLN A 21 -2.62 -6.87 -16.20
N ARG A 22 -1.67 -6.26 -15.48
CA ARG A 22 -0.23 -6.40 -15.77
C ARG A 22 0.29 -7.80 -15.46
N ALA A 23 -0.29 -8.49 -14.50
CA ALA A 23 0.03 -9.88 -14.19
C ALA A 23 -0.62 -10.90 -15.14
N GLY A 24 -1.53 -10.47 -16.02
CA GLY A 24 -2.30 -11.37 -16.88
C GLY A 24 -3.27 -12.27 -16.11
N ALA A 25 -3.64 -11.89 -14.88
CA ALA A 25 -4.56 -12.63 -14.04
C ALA A 25 -6.03 -12.35 -14.43
N CYS A 26 -6.93 -13.25 -14.06
CA CYS A 26 -8.36 -13.07 -14.30
C CYS A 26 -8.87 -11.84 -13.53
N ALA A 27 -9.66 -10.99 -14.20
CA ALA A 27 -10.21 -9.80 -13.58
C ALA A 27 -11.11 -10.19 -12.40
N PRO A 28 -10.78 -9.78 -11.16
CA PRO A 28 -11.64 -10.04 -10.01
C PRO A 28 -12.96 -9.27 -10.17
N SER A 29 -14.04 -9.85 -9.67
CA SER A 29 -15.32 -9.15 -9.52
C SER A 29 -15.19 -8.12 -8.40
N LEU A 30 -14.88 -6.88 -8.78
CA LEU A 30 -14.80 -5.74 -7.86
C LEU A 30 -16.04 -4.84 -7.97
N PRO A 31 -16.40 -4.12 -6.91
CA PRO A 31 -17.44 -3.10 -6.96
C PRO A 31 -17.14 -2.07 -8.05
N GLU A 32 -18.16 -1.68 -8.83
CA GLU A 32 -18.02 -0.56 -9.75
C GLU A 32 -18.05 0.76 -8.96
N PRO A 33 -16.97 1.56 -9.01
CA PRO A 33 -16.92 2.79 -8.23
C PRO A 33 -17.78 3.89 -8.85
N GLN A 34 -18.33 4.76 -7.99
CA GLN A 34 -19.17 5.89 -8.41
C GLN A 34 -18.41 6.88 -9.31
N PRO A 35 -19.04 7.42 -10.38
CA PRO A 35 -18.40 8.38 -11.27
C PRO A 35 -17.97 9.66 -10.54
N LEU A 36 -16.74 10.15 -10.83
CA LEU A 36 -16.22 11.41 -10.29
C LEU A 36 -16.47 12.55 -11.29
N SER A 37 -16.35 13.81 -10.85
CA SER A 37 -16.25 14.94 -11.78
C SER A 37 -15.01 14.82 -12.65
N ALA A 38 -15.04 15.43 -13.84
CA ALA A 38 -13.93 15.37 -14.79
C ALA A 38 -12.60 15.86 -14.18
N GLU A 39 -12.63 16.91 -13.34
CA GLU A 39 -11.43 17.43 -12.69
C GLU A 39 -10.86 16.42 -11.67
N ARG A 40 -11.73 15.75 -10.91
CA ARG A 40 -11.30 14.73 -9.93
C ARG A 40 -10.82 13.47 -10.61
N GLU A 41 -11.39 13.10 -11.75
CA GLU A 41 -10.90 11.97 -12.56
C GLU A 41 -9.50 12.29 -13.14
N GLN A 42 -9.26 13.51 -13.61
CA GLN A 42 -7.92 13.95 -14.03
C GLN A 42 -6.91 13.93 -12.87
N LEU A 43 -7.32 14.30 -11.66
CA LEU A 43 -6.48 14.18 -10.46
C LEU A 43 -6.22 12.72 -10.12
N LEU A 44 -7.24 11.85 -10.24
CA LEU A 44 -7.11 10.41 -10.03
C LEU A 44 -6.07 9.81 -10.99
N ASP A 45 -6.09 10.19 -12.28
CA ASP A 45 -5.09 9.79 -13.27
C ASP A 45 -3.67 10.17 -12.84
N GLN A 46 -3.50 11.41 -12.37
CA GLN A 46 -2.19 11.92 -11.93
C GLN A 46 -1.68 11.15 -10.71
N VAL A 47 -2.52 10.98 -9.68
CA VAL A 47 -2.14 10.26 -8.46
C VAL A 47 -1.86 8.80 -8.78
N ALA A 48 -2.70 8.13 -9.60
CA ALA A 48 -2.48 6.76 -10.02
C ALA A 48 -1.16 6.60 -10.79
N ASN A 49 -0.80 7.55 -11.66
CA ASN A 49 0.48 7.53 -12.36
C ASN A 49 1.67 7.72 -11.40
N VAL A 50 1.55 8.58 -10.39
CA VAL A 50 2.58 8.74 -9.35
C VAL A 50 2.73 7.45 -8.53
N ILE A 51 1.63 6.83 -8.11
CA ILE A 51 1.64 5.53 -7.43
C ILE A 51 2.34 4.47 -8.28
N ARG A 52 2.07 4.45 -9.59
CA ARG A 52 2.72 3.53 -10.52
C ARG A 52 4.24 3.73 -10.55
N VAL A 53 4.70 4.97 -10.68
CA VAL A 53 6.14 5.29 -10.69
C VAL A 53 6.80 4.90 -9.37
N ILE A 54 6.18 5.22 -8.24
CA ILE A 54 6.67 4.82 -6.91
C ILE A 54 6.69 3.29 -6.78
N GLY A 55 5.64 2.61 -7.24
CA GLY A 55 5.56 1.15 -7.25
C GLY A 55 6.67 0.50 -8.08
N ASP A 56 6.96 1.05 -9.26
CA ASP A 56 8.05 0.59 -10.13
C ASP A 56 9.44 0.82 -9.48
N SER A 57 9.60 1.86 -8.64
CA SER A 57 10.83 2.09 -7.84
C SER A 57 10.91 1.14 -6.64
N LEU A 58 9.80 0.94 -5.91
CA LEU A 58 9.67 0.02 -4.78
C LEU A 58 10.00 -1.43 -5.15
N ASP A 59 9.78 -1.84 -6.40
CA ASP A 59 10.14 -3.18 -6.89
C ASP A 59 11.65 -3.48 -6.78
N ARG A 60 12.49 -2.45 -6.72
CA ARG A 60 13.94 -2.59 -6.54
C ARG A 60 14.34 -2.84 -5.09
N GLU A 61 13.43 -2.64 -4.13
CA GLU A 61 13.69 -2.79 -2.70
C GLU A 61 13.30 -4.22 -2.25
N PRO A 62 14.26 -5.09 -1.84
CA PRO A 62 13.97 -6.46 -1.45
C PRO A 62 12.96 -6.55 -0.29
N ARG A 63 13.05 -5.64 0.69
CA ARG A 63 12.14 -5.61 1.84
C ARG A 63 10.69 -5.33 1.45
N PHE A 64 10.47 -4.55 0.40
CA PHE A 64 9.13 -4.32 -0.14
C PHE A 64 8.56 -5.61 -0.74
N ASN A 65 9.36 -6.29 -1.56
CA ASN A 65 8.97 -7.58 -2.14
C ASN A 65 8.72 -8.65 -1.06
N ASP A 66 9.51 -8.68 0.02
CA ASP A 66 9.26 -9.59 1.15
C ASP A 66 7.92 -9.32 1.84
N MET A 67 7.49 -8.05 1.94
CA MET A 67 6.17 -7.70 2.49
C MET A 67 5.04 -8.16 1.57
N VAL A 68 5.18 -7.94 0.26
CA VAL A 68 4.23 -8.41 -0.76
C VAL A 68 4.09 -9.93 -0.69
N ASP A 69 5.22 -10.65 -0.67
CA ASP A 69 5.26 -12.11 -0.69
C ASP A 69 4.75 -12.73 0.61
N GLY A 70 5.10 -12.12 1.74
CA GLY A 70 4.60 -12.52 3.06
C GLY A 70 3.10 -12.37 3.17
N PHE A 71 2.54 -11.23 2.72
CA PHE A 71 1.11 -10.99 2.74
C PHE A 71 0.37 -11.90 1.74
N ALA A 72 0.82 -11.98 0.49
CA ALA A 72 0.19 -12.80 -0.54
C ALA A 72 0.15 -14.30 -0.20
N ARG A 73 1.10 -14.80 0.60
CA ARG A 73 1.09 -16.20 1.03
C ARG A 73 -0.08 -16.56 1.96
N VAL A 74 -0.56 -15.61 2.75
CA VAL A 74 -1.57 -15.84 3.79
C VAL A 74 -2.92 -15.22 3.40
N ALA A 75 -2.91 -13.98 2.92
CA ALA A 75 -4.06 -13.26 2.38
C ALA A 75 -5.33 -13.31 3.27
N ASP A 76 -5.15 -13.14 4.58
CA ASP A 76 -6.23 -13.15 5.56
C ASP A 76 -6.33 -11.84 6.35
N ARG A 77 -7.42 -11.68 7.11
CA ARG A 77 -7.67 -10.43 7.84
C ARG A 77 -6.61 -10.15 8.90
N GLN A 78 -6.05 -11.19 9.53
CA GLN A 78 -5.05 -11.04 10.57
C GLN A 78 -3.70 -10.58 10.00
N SER A 79 -3.25 -11.18 8.89
CA SER A 79 -2.06 -10.75 8.17
C SER A 79 -2.22 -9.35 7.58
N PHE A 80 -3.43 -8.97 7.13
CA PHE A 80 -3.73 -7.60 6.73
C PHE A 80 -3.58 -6.62 7.91
N GLN A 81 -4.12 -6.95 9.08
CA GLN A 81 -3.96 -6.15 10.30
C GLN A 81 -2.48 -5.98 10.67
N MET A 82 -1.70 -7.08 10.69
CA MET A 82 -0.27 -7.01 10.94
C MET A 82 0.47 -6.15 9.91
N LEU A 83 0.07 -6.21 8.64
CA LEU A 83 0.65 -5.37 7.58
C LEU A 83 0.39 -3.88 7.84
N VAL A 84 -0.85 -3.48 8.14
CA VAL A 84 -1.15 -2.06 8.39
C VAL A 84 -0.53 -1.55 9.68
N ASP A 85 -0.54 -2.35 10.76
CA ASP A 85 0.14 -2.01 12.01
C ASP A 85 1.63 -1.79 11.78
N LYS A 86 2.25 -2.62 10.94
CA LYS A 86 3.65 -2.51 10.56
C LYS A 86 3.95 -1.24 9.75
N VAL A 87 3.07 -0.89 8.80
CA VAL A 87 3.25 0.27 7.93
C VAL A 87 3.05 1.59 8.68
N PHE A 88 2.07 1.65 9.59
CA PHE A 88 1.64 2.88 10.27
C PHE A 88 2.03 2.95 11.76
N VAL A 89 3.02 2.15 12.20
CA VAL A 89 3.43 2.09 13.62
C VAL A 89 3.83 3.44 14.22
N ASP A 90 4.60 4.25 13.49
CA ASP A 90 5.13 5.51 14.01
C ASP A 90 4.22 6.71 13.66
N ASP A 91 3.85 6.81 12.39
CA ASP A 91 3.11 7.93 11.83
C ASP A 91 2.41 7.55 10.51
N THR A 92 1.45 8.39 10.14
CA THR A 92 0.77 8.34 8.85
C THR A 92 1.35 9.40 7.92
N THR A 93 1.87 8.96 6.77
CA THR A 93 2.38 9.82 5.70
C THR A 93 1.80 9.41 4.35
N TRP A 94 1.79 10.31 3.37
CA TRP A 94 1.35 9.99 2.01
C TRP A 94 2.17 8.85 1.41
N GLY A 95 3.48 8.82 1.66
CA GLY A 95 4.37 7.74 1.20
C GLY A 95 3.97 6.36 1.78
N LYS A 96 3.62 6.30 3.07
CA LYS A 96 3.14 5.07 3.72
C LYS A 96 1.78 4.61 3.18
N ILE A 97 0.85 5.54 2.94
CA ILE A 97 -0.45 5.23 2.31
C ILE A 97 -0.24 4.66 0.90
N VAL A 98 0.60 5.30 0.08
CA VAL A 98 0.92 4.80 -1.27
C VAL A 98 1.63 3.45 -1.21
N THR A 99 2.56 3.27 -0.28
CA THR A 99 3.24 1.98 -0.08
C THR A 99 2.24 0.87 0.26
N LEU A 100 1.25 1.12 1.12
CA LEU A 100 0.18 0.16 1.38
C LEU A 100 -0.58 -0.17 0.08
N ILE A 101 -1.00 0.83 -0.70
CA ILE A 101 -1.70 0.61 -1.97
C ILE A 101 -0.86 -0.27 -2.91
N CYS A 102 0.44 0.01 -3.03
CA CYS A 102 1.36 -0.80 -3.84
C CYS A 102 1.48 -2.24 -3.32
N VAL A 103 1.62 -2.45 -2.00
CA VAL A 103 1.68 -3.80 -1.41
C VAL A 103 0.40 -4.57 -1.72
N ILE A 104 -0.77 -3.97 -1.49
CA ILE A 104 -2.06 -4.61 -1.73
C ILE A 104 -2.25 -4.94 -3.20
N GLY A 105 -2.03 -3.97 -4.10
CA GLY A 105 -2.16 -4.17 -5.54
C GLY A 105 -1.28 -5.32 -6.05
N LYS A 106 0.00 -5.34 -5.67
CA LYS A 106 0.93 -6.40 -6.07
C LYS A 106 0.64 -7.74 -5.43
N SER A 107 0.17 -7.75 -4.19
CA SER A 107 -0.22 -8.99 -3.51
C SER A 107 -1.44 -9.62 -4.19
N ILE A 108 -2.40 -8.81 -4.63
CA ILE A 108 -3.60 -9.30 -5.32
C ILE A 108 -3.25 -10.05 -6.61
N ALA A 109 -2.22 -9.63 -7.33
CA ALA A 109 -1.72 -10.36 -8.50
C ALA A 109 -1.15 -11.76 -8.17
N LYS A 110 -0.90 -12.05 -6.89
CA LYS A 110 -0.25 -13.29 -6.41
C LYS A 110 -1.18 -14.20 -5.61
N ILE A 111 -2.37 -13.74 -5.21
CA ILE A 111 -3.35 -14.52 -4.45
C ILE A 111 -4.40 -15.15 -5.37
N LEU A 112 -5.10 -16.17 -4.87
CA LEU A 112 -6.24 -16.76 -5.60
C LEU A 112 -7.41 -15.76 -5.66
N ALA A 113 -8.15 -15.77 -6.78
CA ALA A 113 -9.24 -14.84 -7.05
C ALA A 113 -10.27 -14.74 -5.91
N ASP A 114 -10.55 -15.86 -5.23
CA ASP A 114 -11.50 -15.94 -4.12
C ASP A 114 -11.12 -15.06 -2.90
N PHE A 115 -9.83 -14.76 -2.71
CA PHE A 115 -9.35 -13.91 -1.61
C PHE A 115 -9.33 -12.41 -1.96
N VAL A 116 -9.40 -12.07 -3.24
CA VAL A 116 -9.23 -10.69 -3.71
C VAL A 116 -10.31 -9.77 -3.16
N SER A 117 -11.58 -10.22 -3.18
CA SER A 117 -12.69 -9.42 -2.65
C SER A 117 -12.54 -9.15 -1.15
N GLY A 118 -12.04 -10.12 -0.38
CA GLY A 118 -11.73 -9.97 1.04
C GLY A 118 -10.65 -8.93 1.29
N VAL A 119 -9.51 -9.05 0.59
CA VAL A 119 -8.38 -8.11 0.73
C VAL A 119 -8.77 -6.69 0.33
N VAL A 120 -9.50 -6.51 -0.78
CA VAL A 120 -10.00 -5.20 -1.19
C VAL A 120 -10.97 -4.63 -0.15
N SER A 121 -11.90 -5.44 0.35
CA SER A 121 -12.85 -5.01 1.39
C SER A 121 -12.14 -4.52 2.66
N TRP A 122 -11.19 -5.30 3.20
CA TRP A 122 -10.43 -4.88 4.39
C TRP A 122 -9.59 -3.64 4.15
N THR A 123 -9.07 -3.47 2.94
CA THR A 123 -8.33 -2.27 2.54
C THR A 123 -9.27 -1.06 2.56
N LEU A 124 -10.43 -1.14 1.91
CA LEU A 124 -11.40 -0.04 1.87
C LEU A 124 -11.95 0.30 3.27
N ASP A 125 -12.23 -0.71 4.09
CA ASP A 125 -12.60 -0.53 5.50
C ASP A 125 -11.53 0.25 6.27
N TYR A 126 -10.24 -0.12 6.12
CA TYR A 126 -9.14 0.60 6.76
C TYR A 126 -9.00 2.04 6.26
N PHE A 127 -9.19 2.27 4.95
CA PHE A 127 -9.20 3.63 4.41
C PHE A 127 -10.30 4.47 5.03
N ARG A 128 -11.52 3.92 5.13
CA ARG A 128 -12.68 4.59 5.70
C ARG A 128 -12.48 4.89 7.20
N ASP A 129 -12.06 3.89 7.95
CA ASP A 129 -12.13 3.91 9.41
C ASP A 129 -10.87 4.55 10.04
N ASN A 130 -9.72 4.47 9.36
CA ASN A 130 -8.43 4.90 9.92
C ASN A 130 -7.76 6.06 9.14
N LEU A 131 -7.86 6.07 7.81
CA LEU A 131 -7.10 7.04 6.99
C LEU A 131 -7.92 8.25 6.55
N GLN A 132 -9.25 8.13 6.48
CA GLN A 132 -10.12 9.14 5.91
C GLN A 132 -9.98 10.50 6.60
N ASN A 133 -10.02 10.52 7.94
CA ASN A 133 -9.90 11.75 8.71
C ASN A 133 -8.52 12.41 8.50
N TRP A 134 -7.46 11.59 8.43
CA TRP A 134 -6.11 12.09 8.18
C TRP A 134 -6.01 12.70 6.78
N ILE A 135 -6.50 12.00 5.75
CA ILE A 135 -6.53 12.46 4.35
C ILE A 135 -7.24 13.81 4.25
N CYS A 136 -8.44 13.93 4.83
CA CYS A 136 -9.19 15.18 4.83
C CYS A 136 -8.45 16.30 5.59
N SER A 137 -7.84 15.98 6.75
CA SER A 137 -7.07 16.96 7.53
C SER A 137 -5.83 17.50 6.80
N ARG A 138 -5.32 16.75 5.81
CA ARG A 138 -4.20 17.16 4.94
C ARG A 138 -4.66 17.87 3.67
N GLY A 139 -5.97 18.17 3.53
CA GLY A 139 -6.54 18.83 2.36
C GLY A 139 -6.84 17.89 1.19
N GLY A 140 -6.98 16.59 1.46
CA GLY A 140 -7.32 15.58 0.48
C GLY A 140 -6.18 15.20 -0.46
N TRP A 141 -6.50 14.37 -1.45
CA TRP A 141 -5.52 13.78 -2.37
C TRP A 141 -4.79 14.78 -3.27
N ILE A 142 -5.32 15.98 -3.46
CA ILE A 142 -4.65 17.03 -4.26
C ILE A 142 -3.31 17.44 -3.63
N ASN A 143 -3.21 17.42 -2.31
CA ASN A 143 -1.98 17.75 -1.58
C ASN A 143 -0.99 16.57 -1.47
N SER A 144 -1.39 15.37 -1.92
CA SER A 144 -0.50 14.21 -1.89
C SER A 144 0.65 14.34 -2.89
N ILE A 145 0.41 14.95 -4.08
CA ILE A 145 1.36 14.96 -5.20
C ILE A 145 2.71 15.58 -4.81
N SER A 146 2.69 16.74 -4.14
CA SER A 146 3.93 17.43 -3.73
C SER A 146 4.71 16.64 -2.68
N SER A 147 4.01 15.99 -1.74
CA SER A 147 4.61 15.11 -0.75
C SER A 147 5.20 13.85 -1.38
N LEU A 148 4.50 13.28 -2.36
CA LEU A 148 4.90 12.05 -3.05
C LEU A 148 6.07 12.29 -4.01
N ALA A 149 6.13 13.45 -4.65
CA ALA A 149 7.30 13.85 -5.43
C ALA A 149 8.56 13.88 -4.56
N ARG A 150 8.47 14.48 -3.36
CA ARG A 150 9.59 14.46 -2.39
C ARG A 150 9.96 13.04 -1.97
N TYR A 151 8.96 12.22 -1.65
CA TYR A 151 9.14 10.81 -1.29
C TYR A 151 9.86 10.02 -2.38
N SER A 152 9.47 10.16 -3.65
CA SER A 152 10.15 9.48 -4.76
C SER A 152 11.59 9.95 -4.95
N PHE A 153 11.86 11.26 -4.79
CA PHE A 153 13.23 11.79 -4.88
C PHE A 153 14.14 11.24 -3.77
N GLU A 154 13.64 11.15 -2.54
CA GLU A 154 14.40 10.60 -1.41
C GLU A 154 14.71 9.11 -1.60
N GLN A 155 13.80 8.35 -2.24
CA GLN A 155 14.02 6.96 -2.60
C GLN A 155 15.09 6.79 -3.69
N ASP A 156 15.06 7.61 -4.74
CA ASP A 156 15.97 7.49 -5.89
C ASP A 156 17.41 7.98 -5.61
N PHE A 157 17.59 9.02 -4.78
CA PHE A 157 18.92 9.54 -4.41
C PHE A 157 19.52 8.89 -3.15
N GLY A 158 18.76 8.07 -2.43
CA GLY A 158 19.18 7.40 -1.19
C GLY A 158 20.25 6.30 -1.35
N SER A 159 20.84 6.10 -2.53
CA SER A 159 21.86 5.07 -2.80
C SER A 159 23.29 5.60 -2.99
N SER A 160 23.63 6.81 -2.53
CA SER A 160 25.02 7.29 -2.60
C SER A 160 25.43 8.19 -1.43
N SER A 161 26.34 7.66 -0.63
CA SER A 161 27.25 8.31 0.33
C SER A 161 26.73 8.77 1.71
N SER A 162 27.47 8.34 2.72
CA SER A 162 27.39 8.65 4.14
C SER A 162 27.34 10.14 4.48
N LEU A 163 26.52 10.52 5.47
CA LEU A 163 26.96 11.15 6.71
C LEU A 163 25.77 11.38 7.65
N ASN A 164 26.00 11.06 8.92
CA ASN A 164 25.07 11.18 10.03
C ASN A 164 24.52 12.60 10.15
N SER A 165 23.21 12.80 9.99
CA SER A 165 22.42 13.76 10.79
C SER A 165 20.95 13.75 10.33
N LEU A 166 20.07 13.27 11.21
CA LEU A 166 18.61 13.51 11.26
C LEU A 166 17.76 12.88 10.12
N SER A 167 16.68 12.13 10.33
CA SER A 167 16.03 11.60 11.53
C SER A 167 14.92 10.64 11.06
N CYS A 168 14.81 9.48 11.73
CA CYS A 168 13.63 8.64 11.98
C CYS A 168 12.58 8.37 10.87
N GLY A 169 12.41 7.09 10.52
CA GLY A 169 11.09 6.60 10.09
C GLY A 169 11.01 5.32 9.26
N VAL A 170 12.11 4.75 8.74
CA VAL A 170 11.96 3.65 7.75
C VAL A 170 12.89 2.43 7.90
N PHE A 171 13.64 2.29 9.00
CA PHE A 171 14.69 1.24 9.07
C PHE A 171 14.68 0.29 10.26
N PHE A 172 13.53 0.00 10.88
CA PHE A 172 13.52 -0.91 12.04
C PHE A 172 12.64 -2.14 11.95
N ILE A 173 12.71 -2.96 10.89
CA ILE A 173 12.05 -4.28 10.97
C ILE A 173 12.88 -5.38 10.30
N SER A 174 13.91 -5.87 11.01
CA SER A 174 14.59 -7.13 10.68
C SER A 174 14.50 -8.21 11.78
N GLY A 175 13.84 -7.97 12.91
CA GLY A 175 13.98 -8.87 14.08
C GLY A 175 12.89 -9.94 14.28
N VAL A 176 11.62 -9.66 14.00
CA VAL A 176 10.53 -10.40 14.66
C VAL A 176 10.00 -11.59 13.87
N LEU A 177 10.15 -11.60 12.54
CA LEU A 177 9.61 -12.70 11.72
C LEU A 177 10.47 -13.97 11.73
N LEU A 178 11.79 -13.88 11.97
CA LEU A 178 12.61 -15.07 12.16
C LEU A 178 12.46 -15.67 13.58
N GLY A 179 12.32 -14.84 14.61
CA GLY A 179 12.18 -15.32 15.99
C GLY A 179 10.88 -16.09 16.25
N GLY A 180 9.73 -15.56 15.78
CA GLY A 180 8.42 -16.18 16.00
C GLY A 180 8.23 -17.51 15.25
N LEU A 181 8.81 -17.63 14.06
CA LEU A 181 8.67 -18.82 13.22
C LEU A 181 9.54 -19.99 13.71
N ILE A 182 10.70 -19.69 14.32
CA ILE A 182 11.56 -20.69 14.95
C ILE A 182 10.89 -21.24 16.23
N VAL A 183 10.35 -20.35 17.08
CA VAL A 183 9.66 -20.77 18.32
C VAL A 183 8.38 -21.56 18.01
N TRP A 184 7.61 -21.17 16.99
CA TRP A 184 6.40 -21.88 16.58
C TRP A 184 6.69 -23.28 15.98
N ARG A 185 7.80 -23.43 15.24
CA ARG A 185 8.22 -24.74 14.69
C ARG A 185 8.70 -25.70 15.79
N LEU A 186 9.34 -25.18 16.85
CA LEU A 186 9.85 -26.01 17.95
C LEU A 186 8.74 -26.48 18.91
N ASN A 187 7.71 -25.67 19.16
CA ASN A 187 6.61 -26.05 20.06
C ASN A 187 5.60 -27.06 19.48
N ARG A 188 5.78 -27.48 18.22
CA ARG A 188 4.96 -28.54 17.57
C ARG A 188 5.67 -29.89 17.47
N CYS A 189 6.93 -29.99 17.91
CA CYS A 189 7.71 -31.23 17.88
C CYS A 189 8.08 -31.74 19.28
N SER A 190 7.39 -31.29 20.33
CA SER A 190 7.51 -31.83 21.68
C SER A 190 6.18 -32.34 22.20
#